data_AF-A0A917E8E2-F1
#
_entry.id   AF-A0A917E8E2-F1
#
_cell.length_a   1.000
_cell.length_b   1.000
_cell.length_c   1.000
_cell.angle_alpha   90.00
_cell.angle_beta   90.00
_cell.angle_gamma   90.00
#
_symmetry.space_group_name_H-M   'P 1'
#
loop_
_entity.id
_entity.type
_entity.pdbx_description
1 polymer ?
#
loop_
_entity_poly.entity_id
_entity_poly.type
_entity_poly.pdbx_seq_one_letter_code
_entity_poly.pdbx_strand_id
1 'polypeptide(L)'
;MRSISIIAAAVAFWTIAAAPVAVVETAAAVAPADRMQETICRRDKETGSLVKSRKTCHTRAQWAYIDDTNQAFSRDLVDTTRTKPGGN
;
A
#
# COMPACT_ATOMS: atom_id res chain seq x y z
N MET A 1 -39.09 -33.48 15.54
CA MET A 1 -39.38 -32.25 14.76
C MET A 1 -38.72 -32.44 13.40
N ARG A 2 -39.32 -33.15 12.44
CA ARG A 2 -40.25 -32.68 11.39
C ARG A 2 -39.85 -31.35 10.73
N SER A 3 -39.18 -31.53 9.58
CA SER A 3 -39.51 -30.90 8.29
C SER A 3 -39.10 -29.45 8.08
N ILE A 4 -38.10 -29.26 7.22
CA ILE A 4 -37.79 -27.99 6.56
C ILE A 4 -38.02 -28.20 5.07
N SER A 5 -38.88 -27.39 4.44
CA SER A 5 -38.75 -27.05 3.02
C SER A 5 -39.68 -25.88 2.63
N ILE A 6 -39.16 -25.09 1.66
CA ILE A 6 -39.83 -24.13 0.74
C ILE A 6 -40.29 -22.81 1.42
N ILE A 7 -40.12 -21.57 0.93
CA ILE A 7 -40.19 -21.01 -0.43
C ILE A 7 -39.40 -19.69 -0.57
N ALA A 8 -38.86 -19.50 -1.77
CA ALA A 8 -38.29 -18.28 -2.34
C ALA A 8 -39.16 -17.02 -2.22
N ALA A 9 -38.52 -15.86 -2.17
CA ALA A 9 -39.15 -14.58 -2.48
C ALA A 9 -38.22 -13.74 -3.36
N ALA A 10 -38.43 -13.83 -4.68
CA ALA A 10 -37.94 -12.86 -5.63
C ALA A 10 -38.97 -11.73 -5.72
N VAL A 11 -38.59 -10.49 -5.37
CA VAL A 11 -39.40 -9.30 -5.68
C VAL A 11 -38.50 -8.32 -6.42
N ALA A 12 -38.70 -8.26 -7.73
CA ALA A 12 -38.05 -7.30 -8.62
C ALA A 12 -38.60 -5.90 -8.35
N PHE A 13 -37.74 -4.98 -7.92
CA PHE A 13 -38.07 -3.56 -7.78
C PHE A 13 -37.86 -2.85 -9.14
N TRP A 14 -38.93 -2.30 -9.70
CA TRP A 14 -38.89 -1.39 -10.85
C TRP A 14 -38.41 0.01 -10.39
N THR A 15 -37.47 0.61 -11.13
CA THR A 15 -36.81 1.88 -10.79
C THR A 15 -37.46 3.07 -11.52
N ILE A 16 -37.75 4.15 -10.78
CA ILE A 16 -38.14 5.46 -11.35
C ILE A 16 -36.86 6.26 -11.62
N ALA A 17 -36.66 6.68 -12.87
CA ALA A 17 -35.51 7.46 -13.30
C ALA A 17 -35.68 8.94 -12.95
N ALA A 18 -34.81 9.48 -12.08
CA ALA A 18 -34.67 10.91 -11.81
C ALA A 18 -33.48 11.46 -12.63
N ALA A 19 -33.72 12.51 -13.42
CA ALA A 19 -32.68 13.16 -14.24
C ALA A 19 -31.77 14.04 -13.36
N PRO A 20 -30.44 14.01 -13.52
CA PRO A 20 -29.53 14.82 -12.73
C PRO A 20 -29.39 16.23 -13.32
N VAL A 21 -29.56 17.25 -12.47
CA VAL A 21 -29.17 18.63 -12.75
C VAL A 21 -27.66 18.74 -12.54
N ALA A 22 -26.93 19.16 -13.58
CA ALA A 22 -25.49 19.27 -13.55
C ALA A 22 -25.05 20.54 -12.80
N VAL A 23 -24.33 20.36 -11.69
CA VAL A 23 -23.55 21.40 -11.02
C VAL A 23 -22.20 21.50 -11.74
N VAL A 24 -21.86 22.70 -12.23
CA VAL A 24 -20.55 22.95 -12.85
C VAL A 24 -19.62 23.50 -11.77
N GLU A 25 -18.63 22.70 -11.39
CA GLU A 25 -17.58 23.07 -10.45
C GLU A 25 -16.40 23.71 -11.21
N THR A 26 -16.08 24.96 -10.89
CA THR A 26 -14.92 25.67 -11.44
C THR A 26 -13.65 25.20 -10.74
N ALA A 27 -12.81 24.45 -11.46
CA ALA A 27 -11.52 23.98 -10.97
C ALA A 27 -10.49 25.11 -10.84
N ALA A 28 -9.96 25.32 -9.64
CA ALA A 28 -8.80 26.19 -9.40
C ALA A 28 -7.51 25.49 -9.86
N ALA A 29 -6.60 26.24 -10.50
CA ALA A 29 -5.33 25.72 -10.99
C ALA A 29 -4.39 25.37 -9.82
N VAL A 30 -3.98 24.10 -9.74
CA VAL A 30 -3.07 23.56 -8.71
C VAL A 30 -1.62 23.79 -9.14
N ALA A 31 -0.83 24.44 -8.30
CA ALA A 31 0.61 24.61 -8.50
C ALA A 31 1.34 23.24 -8.60
N PRO A 32 2.48 23.13 -9.30
CA PRO A 32 3.19 21.86 -9.43
C PRO A 32 3.64 21.36 -8.06
N ALA A 33 3.11 20.20 -7.66
CA ALA A 33 3.46 19.58 -6.39
C ALA A 33 4.93 19.13 -6.38
N ASP A 34 5.65 19.43 -5.29
CA ASP A 34 6.99 18.90 -5.06
C ASP A 34 6.93 17.37 -4.98
N ARG A 35 7.56 16.72 -5.96
CA ARG A 35 7.63 15.26 -6.05
C ARG A 35 8.28 14.62 -4.83
N MET A 36 9.13 15.33 -4.09
CA MET A 36 9.78 14.76 -2.90
C MET A 36 8.81 14.50 -1.75
N GLN A 37 7.71 15.25 -1.72
CA GLN A 37 6.65 15.12 -0.71
C GLN A 37 5.58 14.08 -1.08
N GLU A 38 5.67 13.49 -2.28
CA GLU A 38 4.75 12.44 -2.72
C GLU A 38 4.90 11.21 -1.82
N THR A 39 3.76 10.74 -1.28
CA THR A 39 3.71 9.52 -0.46
C THR A 39 3.70 8.29 -1.36
N ILE A 40 4.68 7.41 -1.16
CA ILE A 40 4.85 6.15 -1.89
C ILE A 40 4.71 5.00 -0.90
N CYS A 41 3.88 4.02 -1.23
CA CYS A 41 3.71 2.82 -0.44
C CYS A 41 4.43 1.63 -1.06
N ARG A 42 5.38 1.04 -0.31
CA ARG A 42 6.04 -0.22 -0.66
C ARG A 42 5.39 -1.38 0.10
N ARG A 43 5.42 -2.59 -0.47
CA ARG A 43 4.89 -3.80 0.18
C ARG A 43 6.02 -4.79 0.38
N ASP A 44 6.29 -5.11 1.63
CA ASP A 44 7.32 -6.06 2.01
C ASP A 44 6.66 -7.42 2.27
N LYS A 45 7.30 -8.48 1.77
CA LYS A 45 6.88 -9.86 1.99
C LYS A 45 7.86 -10.48 2.97
N GLU A 46 7.36 -10.84 4.14
CA GLU A 46 8.15 -11.59 5.12
C GLU A 46 8.36 -13.02 4.60
N THR A 47 9.61 -13.48 4.53
CA THR A 47 9.94 -14.87 4.19
C THR A 47 9.61 -15.81 5.35
N GLY A 48 8.64 -16.72 5.18
CA GLY A 48 8.27 -17.71 6.21
C GLY A 48 7.01 -18.53 5.89
N SER A 49 6.70 -19.55 6.72
CA SER A 49 5.58 -20.51 6.52
C SER A 49 4.18 -19.85 6.56
N LEU A 50 4.06 -18.66 7.14
CA LEU A 50 2.85 -17.82 7.17
C LEU A 50 3.19 -16.45 6.56
N VAL A 51 3.34 -16.40 5.23
CA VAL A 51 3.77 -15.17 4.51
C VAL A 51 2.73 -14.06 4.71
N LYS A 52 2.95 -13.22 5.72
CA LYS A 52 2.22 -11.96 5.93
C LYS A 52 2.90 -10.89 5.08
N SER A 53 2.12 -10.15 4.31
CA SER A 53 2.63 -8.95 3.63
C SER A 53 2.34 -7.71 4.46
N ARG A 54 3.33 -6.83 4.64
CA ARG A 54 3.17 -5.52 5.27
C ARG A 54 3.24 -4.43 4.22
N LYS A 55 2.37 -3.42 4.33
CA LYS A 55 2.43 -2.21 3.50
C LYS A 55 3.00 -1.07 4.34
N THR A 56 4.03 -0.43 3.86
CA THR A 56 4.69 0.71 4.52
C THR A 56 4.67 1.89 3.57
N CYS A 57 4.23 3.06 4.04
CA CYS A 57 4.10 4.26 3.23
C CYS A 57 4.98 5.37 3.81
N HIS A 58 5.80 5.97 2.96
CA HIS A 58 6.70 7.07 3.30
C HIS A 58 6.73 8.08 2.14
N THR A 59 7.22 9.29 2.38
CA THR A 59 7.48 10.23 1.29
C THR A 59 8.65 9.76 0.43
N ARG A 60 8.75 10.26 -0.80
CA ARG A 60 9.90 9.95 -1.68
C ARG A 60 11.23 10.35 -1.04
N ALA A 61 11.29 11.49 -0.37
CA ALA A 61 12.48 11.92 0.37
C ALA A 61 12.84 10.95 1.50
N GLN A 62 11.84 10.47 2.25
CA GLN A 62 12.06 9.54 3.35
C GLN A 62 12.51 8.16 2.85
N TRP A 63 11.99 7.69 1.73
CA TRP A 63 12.47 6.46 1.10
C TRP A 63 13.93 6.56 0.64
N ALA A 64 14.33 7.70 0.07
CA ALA A 64 15.72 7.91 -0.33
C ALA A 64 16.68 7.82 0.87
N TYR A 65 16.30 8.41 2.02
CA TYR A 65 17.06 8.30 3.25
C TYR A 65 17.17 6.85 3.77
N ILE A 66 16.06 6.10 3.75
CA ILE A 66 16.04 4.69 4.16
C ILE A 66 16.95 3.85 3.26
N ASP A 67 16.84 4.03 1.95
CA ASP A 67 17.62 3.27 0.97
C ASP A 67 19.13 3.56 1.12
N ASP A 68 19.52 4.83 1.32
CA ASP A 68 20.91 5.23 1.58
C ASP A 68 21.46 4.62 2.88
N THR A 69 20.71 4.75 3.97
CA THR A 69 21.10 4.19 5.28
C THR A 69 21.29 2.67 5.21
N ASN A 70 20.39 1.96 4.54
CA ASN A 70 20.47 0.52 4.37
C ASN A 70 21.69 0.10 3.53
N GLN A 71 22.02 0.86 2.49
CA GLN A 71 23.21 0.60 1.69
C GLN A 71 24.49 0.83 2.48
N ALA A 72 24.58 1.91 3.26
CA ALA A 72 25.72 2.19 4.11
C ALA A 72 25.94 1.07 5.13
N PHE A 73 24.88 0.65 5.82
CA PHE A 73 24.92 -0.46 6.77
C PHE A 73 25.35 -1.78 6.10
N SER A 74 24.82 -2.08 4.92
CA SER A 74 25.19 -3.30 4.18
C SER A 74 26.68 -3.34 3.82
N ARG A 75 27.26 -2.18 3.45
CA ARG A 75 28.69 -2.06 3.15
C ARG A 75 29.54 -2.27 4.40
N ASP A 76 29.14 -1.68 5.52
CA ASP A 76 29.82 -1.83 6.81
C ASP A 76 29.87 -3.29 7.28
N LEU A 77 28.75 -4.03 7.14
CA LEU A 77 28.71 -5.45 7.47
C LEU A 77 29.70 -6.28 6.63
N VAL A 78 29.78 -6.00 5.33
CA VAL A 78 30.71 -6.68 4.43
C VAL A 78 32.15 -6.35 4.80
N ASP A 79 32.45 -5.08 5.05
CA ASP A 79 33.81 -4.64 5.41
C ASP A 79 34.26 -5.23 6.76
N THR A 80 33.38 -5.19 7.77
CA THR A 80 33.63 -5.81 9.08
C THR A 80 33.88 -7.30 8.95
N THR A 81 33.11 -8.01 8.11
CA THR A 81 33.30 -9.45 7.91
C THR A 81 34.62 -9.76 7.20
N ARG A 82 35.08 -8.87 6.29
CA ARG A 82 36.35 -9.05 5.58
C ARG A 82 37.57 -8.78 6.46
N THR A 83 37.46 -7.83 7.39
CA THR A 83 38.58 -7.38 8.22
C THR A 83 38.73 -8.17 9.51
N LYS A 84 37.65 -8.79 10.02
CA LYS A 84 37.71 -9.60 11.25
C LYS A 84 38.26 -11.00 10.94
N PRO A 85 39.34 -11.45 11.61
CA PRO A 85 39.81 -12.83 11.47
C PRO A 85 38.72 -13.80 11.92
N GLY A 86 38.42 -14.81 11.10
CA GLY A 86 37.59 -15.95 11.51
C GLY A 86 38.34 -16.75 12.57
N GLY A 87 38.08 -16.46 13.85
CA GLY A 87 38.63 -17.22 14.97
C GLY A 87 37.86 -18.53 15.14
N ASN A 88 38.58 -19.65 15.09
CA ASN A 88 38.13 -20.95 15.60
C ASN A 88 38.35 -21.03 17.11
#